data_AF-A0A917GT65-F1
#
_entry.id   AF-A0A917GT65-F1
#
_cell.length_a   1.000
_cell.length_b   1.000
_cell.length_c   1.000
_cell.angle_alpha   90.00
_cell.angle_beta   90.00
_cell.angle_gamma   90.00
#
_symmetry.space_group_name_H-M   'P 1'
#
loop_
_entity.id
_entity.type
_entity.pdbx_description
1 polymer ?
#
loop_
_entity_poly.entity_id
_entity_poly.type
_entity_poly.pdbx_seq_one_letter_code
_entity_poly.pdbx_strand_id
1 'polypeptide(L)'
;MHTHKITRYFFLVVLVLVATLVLLANFITSASPAVTIEYAKTIFEEGNPPQDTDNDGIQNGLDDDDDGDGMPDHIENIYGFDPLDPLSGPGDDDGDGATNYEEILAGSNYNDFFECTAATCKFETPVSPSQVSVPPTNVASDLVGATTGSHTVDQSGAFQYRVPLLTLPGVAGLQPDLALTYNSGAGNGSFGIGWSFNQLSVITRCEQTEQIDGNVTGVSYTSSDRYCLDGQRLINISNLNYGANGAEYRLEDGSNKKIVSYGNFGGAPHYFKVWNCSGQVILATGL
;
A
#
# COMPACT_ATOMS: atom_id res chain seq x y z
N MET A 1 -81.39 53.18 40.17
CA MET A 1 -81.14 51.84 39.59
C MET A 1 -80.14 51.82 38.42
N HIS A 2 -79.46 52.92 38.06
CA HIS A 2 -78.51 52.96 36.92
C HIS A 2 -77.02 52.92 37.32
N THR A 3 -76.67 53.13 38.59
CA THR A 3 -75.28 53.22 39.06
C THR A 3 -74.61 51.87 39.33
N HIS A 4 -75.35 50.84 39.78
CA HIS A 4 -74.77 49.51 40.07
C HIS A 4 -74.41 48.64 38.86
N LYS A 5 -75.03 48.86 37.69
CA LYS A 5 -74.73 48.09 36.47
C LYS A 5 -73.43 48.57 35.79
N ILE A 6 -73.14 49.87 35.87
CA ILE A 6 -71.94 50.48 35.28
C ILE A 6 -70.68 50.05 36.06
N THR A 7 -70.74 49.97 37.39
CA THR A 7 -69.59 49.54 38.21
C THR A 7 -69.23 48.07 38.00
N ARG A 8 -70.21 47.17 37.78
CA ARG A 8 -69.95 45.76 37.48
C ARG A 8 -69.37 45.54 36.09
N TYR A 9 -69.84 46.29 35.08
CA TYR A 9 -69.26 46.25 33.74
C TYR A 9 -67.83 46.80 33.70
N PHE A 10 -67.57 47.89 34.42
CA PHE A 10 -66.23 48.48 34.52
C PHE A 10 -65.23 47.50 35.16
N PHE A 11 -65.60 46.83 36.25
CA PHE A 11 -64.74 45.83 36.88
C PHE A 11 -64.46 44.63 35.96
N LEU A 12 -65.45 44.16 35.21
CA LEU A 12 -65.28 43.00 34.33
C LEU A 12 -64.42 43.33 33.10
N VAL A 13 -64.57 44.53 32.53
CA VAL A 13 -63.73 45.01 31.41
C VAL A 13 -62.29 45.22 31.87
N VAL A 14 -62.06 45.81 33.03
CA VAL A 14 -60.70 45.99 33.59
C VAL A 14 -60.05 44.63 33.89
N LEU A 15 -60.81 43.65 34.42
CA LEU A 15 -60.28 42.32 34.70
C LEU A 15 -59.86 41.58 33.41
N VAL A 16 -60.67 41.68 32.34
CA VAL A 16 -60.36 41.09 31.03
C VAL A 16 -59.18 41.81 30.35
N LEU A 17 -59.08 43.13 30.47
CA LEU A 17 -57.96 43.91 29.93
C LEU A 17 -56.64 43.60 30.67
N VAL A 18 -56.68 43.44 31.99
CA VAL A 18 -55.50 43.06 32.78
C VAL A 18 -55.09 41.61 32.51
N ALA A 19 -56.04 40.68 32.40
CA ALA A 19 -55.74 39.28 32.06
C ALA A 19 -55.13 39.13 30.66
N THR A 20 -55.64 39.90 29.68
CA THR A 20 -55.09 39.90 28.31
C THR A 20 -53.72 40.60 28.23
N LEU A 21 -53.48 41.68 28.98
CA LEU A 21 -52.15 42.31 29.07
C LEU A 21 -51.10 41.38 29.67
N VAL A 22 -51.45 40.61 30.71
CA VAL A 22 -50.54 39.65 31.37
C VAL A 22 -50.22 38.47 30.45
N LEU A 23 -51.19 38.00 29.66
CA LEU A 23 -50.97 36.98 28.63
C LEU A 23 -50.08 37.50 27.48
N LEU A 24 -50.23 38.76 27.05
CA LEU A 24 -49.35 39.39 26.06
C LEU A 24 -47.92 39.61 26.60
N ALA A 25 -47.77 40.03 27.86
CA ALA A 25 -46.45 40.25 28.46
C ALA A 25 -45.65 38.95 28.64
N ASN A 26 -46.32 37.84 28.98
CA ASN A 26 -45.69 36.52 29.09
C ASN A 26 -45.36 35.88 27.73
N PHE A 27 -45.95 36.36 26.63
CA PHE A 27 -45.62 35.91 25.28
C PHE A 27 -44.38 36.63 24.71
N ILE A 28 -44.02 37.79 25.27
CA ILE A 28 -42.87 38.59 24.81
C ILE A 28 -41.56 38.15 25.50
N THR A 29 -41.64 37.53 26.69
CA THR A 29 -40.45 37.08 27.45
C THR A 29 -39.95 35.67 27.09
N SER A 30 -40.61 34.95 26.18
CA SER A 30 -40.10 33.69 25.60
C SER A 30 -39.39 33.87 24.26
N ALA A 31 -39.30 35.10 23.75
CA ALA A 31 -38.44 35.41 22.62
C ALA A 31 -36.98 35.46 23.09
N SER A 32 -36.26 34.34 22.93
CA SER A 32 -34.81 34.28 23.08
C SER A 32 -34.13 35.37 22.24
N PRO A 33 -33.20 36.17 22.79
CA PRO A 33 -32.34 37.04 21.99
C PRO A 33 -31.24 36.19 21.35
N ALA A 34 -31.58 35.43 20.32
CA ALA A 34 -30.62 34.66 19.54
C ALA A 34 -31.02 34.65 18.05
N VAL A 35 -31.25 35.83 17.48
CA VAL A 35 -31.36 35.99 16.02
C VAL A 35 -30.46 37.13 15.58
N THR A 36 -29.16 36.83 15.56
CA THR A 36 -28.12 37.34 14.66
C THR A 36 -27.02 36.27 14.78
N ILE A 37 -27.05 35.17 14.04
CA ILE A 37 -26.72 35.02 12.62
C ILE A 37 -27.42 33.73 12.16
N GLU A 38 -28.40 33.80 11.26
CA GLU A 38 -28.72 32.62 10.43
C GLU A 38 -29.40 33.09 9.15
N TYR A 39 -28.58 33.54 8.21
CA TYR A 39 -28.97 33.76 6.82
C TYR A 39 -28.82 32.43 6.03
N ALA A 40 -29.27 31.30 6.59
CA ALA A 40 -29.33 30.02 5.87
C ALA A 40 -30.06 28.94 6.71
N LYS A 41 -31.36 29.10 6.95
CA LYS A 41 -32.17 27.89 7.19
C LYS A 41 -33.57 28.08 6.64
N THR A 42 -33.66 27.64 5.40
CA THR A 42 -34.81 27.55 4.51
C THR A 42 -36.03 26.96 5.22
N ILE A 43 -37.16 27.58 4.92
CA ILE A 43 -38.51 27.13 5.26
C ILE A 43 -38.87 26.03 4.25
N PHE A 44 -38.47 24.78 4.48
CA PHE A 44 -39.01 23.62 3.76
C PHE A 44 -39.14 22.43 4.73
N GLU A 45 -40.15 21.62 4.43
CA GLU A 45 -40.89 20.63 5.23
C GLU A 45 -40.06 19.64 6.09
N GLU A 46 -40.74 18.95 7.02
CA GLU A 46 -40.21 17.84 7.83
C GLU A 46 -39.75 16.64 6.96
N GLY A 47 -38.68 16.82 6.21
CA GLY A 47 -37.77 15.79 5.74
C GLY A 47 -36.41 16.05 6.39
N ASN A 48 -35.66 14.99 6.66
CA ASN A 48 -34.25 15.13 7.05
C ASN A 48 -33.58 16.12 6.08
N PRO A 49 -32.74 17.09 6.54
CA PRO A 49 -32.03 17.96 5.61
C PRO A 49 -31.35 17.08 4.55
N PRO A 50 -31.33 17.52 3.28
CA PRO A 50 -30.63 16.79 2.22
C PRO A 50 -29.23 16.43 2.72
N GLN A 51 -28.85 15.16 2.57
CA GLN A 51 -27.53 14.70 2.96
C GLN A 51 -26.49 15.39 2.07
N ASP A 52 -25.39 15.73 2.71
CA ASP A 52 -24.21 16.41 2.18
C ASP A 52 -23.06 15.80 3.00
N THR A 53 -22.43 14.76 2.44
CA THR A 53 -21.52 13.87 3.18
C THR A 53 -20.16 14.55 3.39
N ASP A 54 -19.62 15.23 2.39
CA ASP A 54 -18.32 15.91 2.46
C ASP A 54 -18.40 17.38 2.95
N ASN A 55 -19.60 17.96 3.00
CA ASN A 55 -19.90 19.34 3.40
C ASN A 55 -19.30 20.43 2.49
N ASP A 56 -19.17 20.17 1.19
CA ASP A 56 -18.74 21.17 0.20
C ASP A 56 -19.86 22.16 -0.19
N GLY A 57 -21.11 21.85 0.19
CA GLY A 57 -22.30 22.66 -0.05
C GLY A 57 -23.14 22.23 -1.27
N ILE A 58 -22.72 21.16 -1.95
CA ILE A 58 -23.51 20.37 -2.89
C ILE A 58 -24.14 19.22 -2.09
N GLN A 59 -25.32 18.75 -2.51
CA GLN A 59 -26.03 17.68 -1.80
C GLN A 59 -25.76 16.38 -2.52
N ASN A 60 -25.63 15.26 -1.81
CA ASN A 60 -25.26 13.96 -2.39
C ASN A 60 -25.99 13.61 -3.71
N GLY A 61 -27.31 13.75 -3.73
CA GLY A 61 -28.10 13.45 -4.94
C GLY A 61 -27.85 14.39 -6.15
N LEU A 62 -27.00 15.40 -5.99
CA LEU A 62 -26.56 16.39 -6.98
C LEU A 62 -25.03 16.50 -7.02
N ASP A 63 -24.31 15.69 -6.25
CA ASP A 63 -22.86 15.59 -6.22
C ASP A 63 -22.41 14.39 -7.07
N ASP A 64 -21.23 14.50 -7.67
CA ASP A 64 -20.61 13.39 -8.42
C ASP A 64 -19.59 12.61 -7.57
N ASP A 65 -19.21 13.13 -6.39
CA ASP A 65 -18.24 12.58 -5.43
C ASP A 65 -18.73 12.90 -3.99
N ASP A 66 -19.65 12.08 -3.49
CA ASP A 66 -20.44 12.33 -2.28
C ASP A 66 -19.57 12.57 -1.02
N ASP A 67 -18.44 11.89 -0.87
CA ASP A 67 -17.56 11.97 0.31
C ASP A 67 -16.26 12.74 0.10
N GLY A 68 -16.01 13.23 -1.14
CA GLY A 68 -14.93 14.14 -1.48
C GLY A 68 -13.54 13.52 -1.37
N ASP A 69 -13.44 12.19 -1.42
CA ASP A 69 -12.17 11.47 -1.30
C ASP A 69 -11.38 11.40 -2.61
N GLY A 70 -11.99 11.87 -3.69
CA GLY A 70 -11.43 11.98 -5.02
C GLY A 70 -11.84 10.83 -5.95
N MET A 71 -12.50 9.78 -5.46
CA MET A 71 -13.13 8.75 -6.29
C MET A 71 -14.62 9.11 -6.52
N PRO A 72 -15.06 9.34 -7.77
CA PRO A 72 -16.46 9.67 -8.03
C PRO A 72 -17.43 8.51 -7.76
N ASP A 73 -18.66 8.81 -7.32
CA ASP A 73 -19.76 7.88 -7.03
C ASP A 73 -19.94 6.80 -8.10
N HIS A 74 -19.90 7.22 -9.37
CA HIS A 74 -20.14 6.31 -10.48
C HIS A 74 -19.02 5.25 -10.62
N ILE A 75 -17.79 5.58 -10.22
CA ILE A 75 -16.68 4.65 -10.15
C ILE A 75 -16.86 3.72 -8.96
N GLU A 76 -17.16 4.27 -7.79
CA GLU A 76 -17.35 3.48 -6.57
C GLU A 76 -18.45 2.42 -6.74
N ASN A 77 -19.58 2.81 -7.34
CA ASN A 77 -20.67 1.90 -7.67
C ASN A 77 -20.27 0.78 -8.65
N ILE A 78 -19.35 1.05 -9.59
CA ILE A 78 -18.86 0.06 -10.55
C ILE A 78 -17.92 -0.95 -9.88
N TYR A 79 -17.03 -0.46 -9.01
CA TYR A 79 -15.99 -1.26 -8.36
C TYR A 79 -16.42 -1.81 -6.98
N GLY A 80 -17.61 -1.45 -6.51
CA GLY A 80 -18.20 -1.99 -5.29
C GLY A 80 -17.73 -1.30 -3.99
N PHE A 81 -17.27 -0.07 -4.10
CA PHE A 81 -16.98 0.82 -2.97
C PHE A 81 -18.26 1.52 -2.47
N ASP A 82 -18.17 2.19 -1.33
CA ASP A 82 -19.28 2.93 -0.71
C ASP A 82 -19.11 4.43 -0.98
N PRO A 83 -20.02 5.08 -1.73
CA PRO A 83 -19.95 6.52 -2.04
C PRO A 83 -19.95 7.47 -0.84
N LEU A 84 -20.16 6.95 0.36
CA LEU A 84 -20.18 7.73 1.59
C LEU A 84 -18.97 7.44 2.50
N ASP A 85 -18.04 6.57 2.08
CA ASP A 85 -16.86 6.20 2.85
C ASP A 85 -15.59 6.89 2.31
N PRO A 86 -15.09 7.95 3.00
CA PRO A 86 -14.01 8.82 2.49
C PRO A 86 -12.63 8.16 2.45
N LEU A 87 -12.58 6.83 2.58
CA LEU A 87 -11.40 5.99 2.44
C LEU A 87 -11.47 5.09 1.21
N SER A 88 -12.57 5.07 0.45
CA SER A 88 -12.74 4.27 -0.76
C SER A 88 -11.66 4.59 -1.80
N GLY A 89 -11.45 5.87 -2.11
CA GLY A 89 -10.46 6.42 -3.04
C GLY A 89 -9.02 6.44 -2.53
N PRO A 90 -8.73 7.04 -1.36
CA PRO A 90 -7.38 7.17 -0.83
C PRO A 90 -6.90 5.93 -0.07
N GLY A 91 -7.76 4.92 0.11
CA GLY A 91 -7.39 3.61 0.66
C GLY A 91 -6.32 2.90 -0.17
N ASP A 92 -5.61 1.98 0.46
CA ASP A 92 -4.58 1.11 -0.15
C ASP A 92 -4.92 -0.32 0.31
N ASP A 93 -5.94 -0.89 -0.32
CA ASP A 93 -6.59 -2.13 0.14
C ASP A 93 -5.62 -3.32 0.09
N ASP A 94 -4.69 -3.31 -0.86
CA ASP A 94 -3.71 -4.38 -1.03
C ASP A 94 -2.34 -4.10 -0.39
N GLY A 95 -2.03 -2.84 -0.08
CA GLY A 95 -0.84 -2.39 0.64
C GLY A 95 0.38 -2.15 -0.23
N ASP A 96 0.23 -2.05 -1.56
CA ASP A 96 1.35 -1.89 -2.50
C ASP A 96 1.88 -0.45 -2.61
N GLY A 97 1.17 0.50 -1.98
CA GLY A 97 1.51 1.90 -1.88
C GLY A 97 0.91 2.79 -2.98
N ALA A 98 0.09 2.25 -3.88
CA ALA A 98 -0.86 3.02 -4.69
C ALA A 98 -2.21 3.13 -3.96
N THR A 99 -2.98 4.20 -4.23
CA THR A 99 -4.35 4.24 -3.72
C THR A 99 -5.30 3.48 -4.64
N ASN A 100 -6.40 2.96 -4.08
CA ASN A 100 -7.45 2.25 -4.80
C ASN A 100 -7.90 3.02 -6.06
N TYR A 101 -8.07 4.35 -5.97
CA TYR A 101 -8.44 5.17 -7.12
C TYR A 101 -7.33 5.32 -8.18
N GLU A 102 -6.07 5.46 -7.76
CA GLU A 102 -4.93 5.51 -8.69
C GLU A 102 -4.82 4.24 -9.52
N GLU A 103 -5.11 3.10 -8.90
CA GLU A 103 -5.13 1.79 -9.54
C GLU A 103 -6.28 1.63 -10.53
N ILE A 104 -7.50 2.03 -10.14
CA ILE A 104 -8.67 2.02 -11.03
C ILE A 104 -8.42 2.88 -12.27
N LEU A 105 -7.82 4.07 -12.11
CA LEU A 105 -7.46 4.95 -13.24
C LEU A 105 -6.40 4.32 -14.14
N ALA A 106 -5.48 3.53 -13.58
CA ALA A 106 -4.49 2.77 -14.33
C ALA A 106 -5.06 1.51 -15.00
N GLY A 107 -6.29 1.11 -14.64
CA GLY A 107 -6.92 -0.13 -15.07
C GLY A 107 -6.29 -1.37 -14.42
N SER A 108 -5.61 -1.20 -13.28
CA SER A 108 -5.17 -2.30 -12.42
C SER A 108 -6.26 -2.70 -11.43
N ASN A 109 -6.04 -3.83 -10.79
CA ASN A 109 -6.90 -4.39 -9.79
C ASN A 109 -6.48 -3.92 -8.40
N TYR A 110 -7.27 -2.99 -7.83
CA TYR A 110 -7.09 -2.37 -6.51
C TYR A 110 -7.02 -3.31 -5.30
N ASN A 111 -7.19 -4.61 -5.51
CA ASN A 111 -7.07 -5.64 -4.47
C ASN A 111 -5.97 -6.67 -4.79
N ASP A 112 -5.15 -6.41 -5.80
CA ASP A 112 -4.03 -7.26 -6.21
C ASP A 112 -2.73 -6.48 -6.22
N PHE A 113 -2.01 -6.61 -5.11
CA PHE A 113 -0.70 -6.00 -4.81
C PHE A 113 0.38 -6.12 -5.92
N PHE A 114 0.14 -6.94 -6.95
CA PHE A 114 1.08 -7.20 -8.04
C PHE A 114 0.75 -6.50 -9.35
N GLU A 115 -0.42 -5.87 -9.47
CA GLU A 115 -0.73 -5.00 -10.60
C GLU A 115 -0.21 -3.58 -10.34
N CYS A 116 1.10 -3.47 -10.13
CA CYS A 116 1.72 -2.18 -9.91
C CYS A 116 1.41 -1.24 -11.08
N THR A 117 0.79 -0.10 -10.79
CA THR A 117 0.82 1.02 -11.71
C THR A 117 2.29 1.38 -11.98
N ALA A 118 2.63 1.78 -13.20
CA ALA A 118 4.00 2.16 -13.56
C ALA A 118 4.54 3.36 -12.73
N ALA A 119 3.72 3.98 -11.88
CA ALA A 119 4.04 5.15 -11.08
C ALA A 119 4.59 4.82 -9.67
N THR A 120 4.17 3.71 -9.04
CA THR A 120 4.55 3.38 -7.65
C THR A 120 5.56 2.24 -7.54
N CYS A 121 5.73 1.39 -8.56
CA CYS A 121 6.84 0.46 -8.48
C CYS A 121 8.15 1.25 -8.57
N LYS A 122 8.90 1.26 -7.46
CA LYS A 122 10.35 1.45 -7.48
C LYS A 122 10.92 0.29 -8.30
N PHE A 123 10.85 0.40 -9.62
CA PHE A 123 11.91 -0.10 -10.45
C PHE A 123 13.15 0.51 -9.79
N GLU A 124 13.98 -0.31 -9.15
CA GLU A 124 15.39 -0.03 -9.22
C GLU A 124 15.61 0.20 -10.70
N THR A 125 15.72 1.48 -11.10
CA THR A 125 16.12 1.82 -12.45
C THR A 125 17.36 0.96 -12.62
N PRO A 126 17.37 -0.03 -13.54
CA PRO A 126 18.56 -0.82 -13.75
C PRO A 126 19.62 0.23 -13.94
N VAL A 127 20.61 0.27 -13.03
CA VAL A 127 21.61 1.33 -13.00
C VAL A 127 22.00 1.55 -14.45
N SER A 128 21.65 2.72 -14.99
CA SER A 128 21.84 3.00 -16.42
C SER A 128 23.27 2.56 -16.70
N PRO A 129 23.50 1.57 -17.60
CA PRO A 129 24.76 0.89 -17.66
C PRO A 129 25.80 1.97 -17.79
N SER A 130 26.57 2.15 -16.70
CA SER A 130 27.60 3.17 -16.65
C SER A 130 28.43 2.89 -17.89
N GLN A 131 28.46 3.90 -18.78
CA GLN A 131 28.99 3.82 -20.14
C GLN A 131 30.10 2.79 -20.16
N VAL A 132 29.88 1.69 -20.88
CA VAL A 132 30.89 0.64 -21.08
C VAL A 132 32.14 1.36 -21.58
N SER A 133 33.09 1.62 -20.69
CA SER A 133 34.37 2.13 -21.07
C SER A 133 35.02 0.98 -21.79
N VAL A 134 34.99 1.03 -23.12
CA VAL A 134 35.65 0.05 -23.97
C VAL A 134 37.10 0.00 -23.48
N PRO A 135 37.55 -1.12 -22.87
CA PRO A 135 38.92 -1.19 -22.41
C PRO A 135 39.84 -1.08 -23.63
N PRO A 136 41.03 -0.45 -23.48
CA PRO A 136 41.96 -0.32 -24.59
C PRO A 136 42.26 -1.71 -25.17
N THR A 137 42.14 -1.83 -26.49
CA THR A 137 42.38 -3.06 -27.26
C THR A 137 43.71 -3.69 -26.88
N ASN A 138 43.66 -4.79 -26.13
CA ASN A 138 44.81 -5.65 -25.87
C ASN A 138 44.82 -6.77 -26.92
N VAL A 139 45.67 -6.60 -27.93
CA VAL A 139 45.82 -7.51 -29.08
C VAL A 139 46.16 -8.96 -28.70
N ALA A 140 46.72 -9.20 -27.51
CA ALA A 140 46.98 -10.56 -27.02
C ALA A 140 45.72 -11.23 -26.43
N SER A 141 44.79 -10.42 -25.92
CA SER A 141 43.53 -10.84 -25.30
C SER A 141 42.46 -11.23 -26.34
N ASP A 142 42.46 -10.55 -27.48
CA ASP A 142 41.54 -10.77 -28.60
C ASP A 142 41.83 -12.07 -29.37
N LEU A 143 43.08 -12.56 -29.32
CA LEU A 143 43.52 -13.75 -30.06
C LEU A 143 43.08 -15.07 -29.38
N VAL A 144 42.86 -15.06 -28.06
CA VAL A 144 42.52 -16.27 -27.27
C VAL A 144 41.13 -16.22 -26.63
N GLY A 145 40.36 -15.16 -26.88
CA GLY A 145 39.02 -14.96 -26.32
C GLY A 145 39.08 -14.67 -24.82
N ALA A 146 39.19 -13.40 -24.45
CA ALA A 146 39.03 -13.00 -23.06
C ALA A 146 37.61 -12.54 -22.77
N THR A 147 37.05 -13.02 -21.66
CA THR A 147 35.85 -12.44 -21.07
C THR A 147 36.20 -11.06 -20.50
N THR A 148 35.59 -9.99 -21.02
CA THR A 148 35.73 -8.65 -20.45
C THR A 148 35.25 -8.66 -19.00
N GLY A 149 36.11 -8.35 -18.04
CA GLY A 149 35.77 -8.24 -16.63
C GLY A 149 35.83 -6.81 -16.12
N SER A 150 35.05 -6.49 -15.08
CA SER A 150 35.10 -5.21 -14.37
C SER A 150 35.56 -5.40 -12.93
N HIS A 151 36.08 -4.34 -12.31
CA HIS A 151 36.52 -4.37 -10.93
C HIS A 151 36.10 -3.10 -10.18
N THR A 152 35.92 -3.23 -8.87
CA THR A 152 35.66 -2.10 -7.97
C THR A 152 36.26 -2.38 -6.59
N VAL A 153 36.33 -1.35 -5.74
CA VAL A 153 36.63 -1.48 -4.31
C VAL A 153 35.45 -0.89 -3.55
N ASP A 154 34.87 -1.65 -2.64
CA ASP A 154 33.72 -1.17 -1.87
C ASP A 154 34.12 -0.28 -0.69
N GLN A 155 33.11 0.26 -0.01
CA GLN A 155 33.28 1.15 1.15
C GLN A 155 33.94 0.45 2.36
N SER A 156 33.99 -0.89 2.37
CA SER A 156 34.71 -1.67 3.38
C SER A 156 36.19 -1.89 3.01
N GLY A 157 36.61 -1.46 1.82
CA GLY A 157 37.96 -1.65 1.29
C GLY A 157 38.18 -3.02 0.65
N ALA A 158 37.14 -3.82 0.46
CA ALA A 158 37.26 -5.11 -0.20
C ALA A 158 37.31 -4.94 -1.73
N PHE A 159 38.23 -5.67 -2.38
CA PHE A 159 38.37 -5.71 -3.82
C PHE A 159 37.32 -6.63 -4.42
N GLN A 160 36.62 -6.15 -5.45
CA GLN A 160 35.59 -6.89 -6.16
C GLN A 160 35.93 -7.04 -7.65
N TYR A 161 35.67 -8.21 -8.22
CA TYR A 161 35.86 -8.49 -9.65
C TYR A 161 34.63 -9.17 -10.24
N ARG A 162 34.15 -8.75 -11.40
CA ARG A 162 32.98 -9.31 -12.08
C ARG A 162 33.36 -9.77 -13.48
N VAL A 163 33.11 -11.04 -13.78
CA VAL A 163 33.27 -11.65 -15.10
C VAL A 163 31.90 -12.01 -15.66
N PRO A 164 31.28 -11.16 -16.51
CA PRO A 164 30.03 -11.50 -17.19
C PRO A 164 30.21 -12.76 -18.06
N LEU A 165 29.23 -13.65 -17.99
CA LEU A 165 29.05 -14.73 -18.94
C LEU A 165 28.13 -14.24 -20.04
N LEU A 166 28.65 -14.19 -21.27
CA LEU A 166 27.88 -13.79 -22.43
C LEU A 166 26.80 -14.85 -22.71
N THR A 167 25.55 -14.47 -22.50
CA THR A 167 24.38 -15.26 -22.87
C THR A 167 23.82 -14.75 -24.20
N LEU A 168 23.09 -15.59 -24.94
CA LEU A 168 22.41 -15.13 -26.15
C LEU A 168 21.15 -14.33 -25.74
N PRO A 169 20.79 -13.26 -26.47
CA PRO A 169 19.52 -12.58 -26.25
C PRO A 169 18.37 -13.58 -26.41
N GLY A 170 17.51 -13.70 -25.40
CA GLY A 170 16.33 -14.55 -25.48
C GLY A 170 15.19 -13.89 -26.26
N VAL A 171 14.11 -14.65 -26.46
CA VAL A 171 12.87 -14.16 -27.09
C VAL A 171 12.32 -12.98 -26.26
N ALA A 172 11.84 -11.94 -26.92
CA ALA A 172 11.34 -10.70 -26.29
C ALA A 172 12.36 -9.94 -25.42
N GLY A 173 13.67 -10.12 -25.66
CA GLY A 173 14.71 -9.40 -24.91
C GLY A 173 14.98 -9.96 -23.51
N LEU A 174 14.37 -11.09 -23.15
CA LEU A 174 14.59 -11.77 -21.89
C LEU A 174 15.93 -12.51 -21.95
N GLN A 175 16.99 -11.88 -21.44
CA GLN A 175 18.33 -12.46 -21.36
C GLN A 175 18.74 -12.61 -19.90
N PRO A 176 19.20 -13.81 -19.45
CA PRO A 176 19.74 -13.95 -18.11
C PRO A 176 21.09 -13.22 -18.05
N ASP A 177 21.21 -12.26 -17.14
CA ASP A 177 22.50 -11.69 -16.78
C ASP A 177 23.19 -12.71 -15.86
N LEU A 178 24.32 -13.26 -16.27
CA LEU A 178 25.08 -14.25 -15.51
C LEU A 178 26.49 -13.72 -15.34
N ALA A 179 27.06 -13.83 -14.14
CA ALA A 179 28.43 -13.44 -13.90
C ALA A 179 29.09 -14.26 -12.81
N LEU A 180 30.41 -14.45 -12.95
CA LEU A 180 31.26 -14.92 -11.86
C LEU A 180 31.77 -13.67 -11.10
N THR A 181 31.53 -13.61 -9.80
CA THR A 181 31.92 -12.49 -8.94
C THR A 181 32.97 -12.91 -7.92
N TYR A 182 33.97 -12.07 -7.71
CA TYR A 182 34.97 -12.21 -6.66
C TYR A 182 34.82 -11.08 -5.65
N ASN A 183 34.98 -11.37 -4.36
CA ASN A 183 35.14 -10.39 -3.29
C ASN A 183 36.27 -10.85 -2.35
N SER A 184 37.28 -10.00 -2.13
CA SER A 184 38.46 -10.35 -1.32
C SER A 184 38.17 -10.57 0.16
N GLY A 185 37.05 -10.04 0.67
CA GLY A 185 36.56 -10.25 2.02
C GLY A 185 35.58 -11.42 2.14
N ALA A 186 35.16 -12.04 1.02
CA ALA A 186 34.21 -13.15 1.05
C ALA A 186 34.90 -14.48 1.42
N GLY A 187 34.14 -15.33 2.11
CA GLY A 187 34.56 -16.68 2.51
C GLY A 187 34.60 -17.67 1.35
N ASN A 188 34.52 -18.96 1.67
CA ASN A 188 34.52 -20.02 0.66
C ASN A 188 33.15 -20.12 -0.03
N GLY A 189 33.10 -19.88 -1.33
CA GLY A 189 31.91 -20.08 -2.16
C GLY A 189 31.97 -21.38 -2.97
N SER A 190 30.93 -21.63 -3.77
CA SER A 190 30.82 -22.82 -4.65
C SER A 190 31.90 -22.90 -5.73
N PHE A 191 32.59 -21.78 -6.00
CA PHE A 191 33.68 -21.68 -6.96
C PHE A 191 35.04 -21.37 -6.28
N GLY A 192 35.12 -21.54 -4.95
CA GLY A 192 36.32 -21.33 -4.16
C GLY A 192 36.29 -20.07 -3.29
N ILE A 193 37.39 -19.82 -2.58
CA ILE A 193 37.52 -18.69 -1.65
C ILE A 193 37.41 -17.37 -2.41
N GLY A 194 36.51 -16.52 -1.94
CA GLY A 194 36.23 -15.20 -2.51
C GLY A 194 35.38 -15.23 -3.78
N TRP A 195 35.14 -16.40 -4.39
CA TRP A 195 34.40 -16.54 -5.64
C TRP A 195 32.97 -17.00 -5.42
N SER A 196 32.02 -16.34 -6.08
CA SER A 196 30.62 -16.74 -6.12
C SER A 196 30.05 -16.59 -7.54
N PHE A 197 29.07 -17.43 -7.86
CA PHE A 197 28.26 -17.30 -9.06
C PHE A 197 26.91 -16.72 -8.63
N ASN A 198 26.95 -15.45 -8.23
CA ASN A 198 25.74 -14.73 -7.87
C ASN A 198 25.01 -14.44 -9.17
N GLN A 199 23.71 -14.80 -9.25
CA GLN A 199 22.61 -14.25 -10.08
C GLN A 199 21.44 -15.24 -10.19
N LEU A 200 21.56 -16.44 -9.59
CA LEU A 200 20.38 -17.28 -9.33
C LEU A 200 19.82 -16.86 -7.98
N SER A 201 18.75 -16.06 -7.99
CA SER A 201 18.02 -15.75 -6.77
C SER A 201 17.56 -17.04 -6.10
N VAL A 202 17.87 -17.20 -4.82
CA VAL A 202 17.63 -18.45 -4.09
C VAL A 202 16.92 -18.17 -2.78
N ILE A 203 15.96 -19.03 -2.47
CA ILE A 203 15.36 -19.08 -1.14
C ILE A 203 16.11 -20.11 -0.31
N THR A 204 16.70 -19.65 0.78
CA THR A 204 17.41 -20.48 1.75
C THR A 204 16.70 -20.45 3.09
N ARG A 205 16.94 -21.47 3.91
CA ARG A 205 16.61 -21.39 5.34
C ARG A 205 17.53 -20.39 6.03
N CYS A 206 16.97 -19.63 6.95
CA CYS A 206 17.70 -18.69 7.80
C CYS A 206 17.20 -18.78 9.25
N GLU A 207 18.01 -18.25 10.14
CA GLU A 207 17.78 -18.27 11.58
C GLU A 207 16.62 -17.36 12.01
N GLN A 208 16.09 -17.64 13.19
CA GLN A 208 15.15 -16.76 13.88
C GLN A 208 15.89 -15.67 14.65
N THR A 209 15.32 -14.47 14.67
CA THR A 209 15.86 -13.33 15.43
C THR A 209 14.88 -12.91 16.51
N GLU A 210 15.38 -12.45 17.65
CA GLU A 210 14.53 -12.03 18.77
C GLU A 210 13.59 -10.88 18.37
N GLN A 211 14.11 -9.96 17.56
CA GLN A 211 13.41 -8.75 17.13
C GLN A 211 12.15 -9.04 16.32
N ILE A 212 12.16 -10.11 15.52
CA ILE A 212 11.06 -10.45 14.59
C ILE A 212 10.25 -11.64 15.13
N ASP A 213 10.94 -12.67 15.63
CA ASP A 213 10.34 -13.95 16.02
C ASP A 213 10.11 -14.10 17.54
N GLY A 214 10.60 -13.17 18.35
CA GLY A 214 10.62 -13.28 19.80
C GLY A 214 11.54 -14.38 20.34
N ASN A 215 12.31 -15.05 19.47
CA ASN A 215 13.21 -16.15 19.80
C ASN A 215 14.46 -16.09 18.92
N VAL A 216 15.60 -16.51 19.47
CA VAL A 216 16.84 -16.69 18.71
C VAL A 216 17.07 -18.18 18.54
N THR A 217 17.03 -18.67 17.31
CA THR A 217 17.24 -20.10 17.00
C THR A 217 17.92 -20.23 15.65
N GLY A 218 19.03 -20.97 15.62
CA GLY A 218 19.74 -21.26 14.38
C GLY A 218 18.95 -22.21 13.46
N VAL A 219 19.41 -22.36 12.21
CA VAL A 219 18.79 -23.27 11.24
C VAL A 219 18.86 -24.71 11.75
N SER A 220 17.68 -25.34 11.86
CA SER A 220 17.49 -26.66 12.48
C SER A 220 16.85 -27.70 11.55
N TYR A 221 16.47 -27.30 10.33
CA TYR A 221 15.69 -28.07 9.36
C TYR A 221 14.32 -28.51 9.90
N THR A 222 13.72 -27.68 10.75
CA THR A 222 12.37 -27.91 11.28
C THR A 222 11.42 -26.80 10.81
N SER A 223 10.16 -26.86 11.25
CA SER A 223 9.17 -25.80 11.00
C SER A 223 9.42 -24.51 11.78
N SER A 224 10.38 -24.50 12.72
CA SER A 224 10.81 -23.26 13.40
C SER A 224 11.68 -22.37 12.53
N ASP A 225 12.32 -22.94 11.50
CA ASP A 225 13.21 -22.19 10.63
C ASP A 225 12.44 -21.16 9.81
N ARG A 226 13.20 -20.21 9.28
CA ARG A 226 12.68 -19.10 8.50
C ARG A 226 13.27 -19.16 7.10
N TYR A 227 12.64 -18.47 6.17
CA TYR A 227 13.07 -18.44 4.78
C TYR A 227 13.60 -17.05 4.46
N CYS A 228 14.67 -17.01 3.67
CA CYS A 228 15.28 -15.79 3.20
C CYS A 228 15.50 -15.88 1.70
N LEU A 229 15.09 -14.86 0.95
CA LEU A 229 15.39 -14.72 -0.48
C LEU A 229 16.66 -13.88 -0.60
N ASP A 230 17.72 -14.46 -1.14
CA ASP A 230 19.02 -13.78 -1.32
C ASP A 230 19.59 -13.21 -0.01
N GLY A 231 19.29 -13.87 1.11
CA GLY A 231 19.66 -13.43 2.46
C GLY A 231 18.68 -12.48 3.13
N GLN A 232 17.71 -11.93 2.38
CA GLN A 232 16.67 -11.05 2.90
C GLN A 232 15.50 -11.85 3.47
N ARG A 233 15.07 -11.51 4.68
CA ARG A 233 14.07 -12.26 5.43
C ARG A 233 12.68 -12.22 4.79
N LEU A 234 12.04 -13.39 4.69
CA LEU A 234 10.63 -13.52 4.32
C LEU A 234 9.71 -13.36 5.54
N ILE A 235 8.85 -12.35 5.50
CA ILE A 235 7.82 -12.03 6.48
C ILE A 235 6.49 -12.57 5.97
N ASN A 236 5.87 -13.50 6.71
CA ASN A 236 4.58 -14.07 6.33
C ASN A 236 3.47 -13.04 6.59
N ILE A 237 2.70 -12.71 5.56
CA ILE A 237 1.57 -11.77 5.63
C ILE A 237 0.22 -12.49 5.52
N SER A 238 0.22 -13.79 5.27
CA SER A 238 -1.00 -14.60 5.21
C SER A 238 -1.47 -15.04 6.60
N ASN A 239 -2.74 -15.41 6.69
CA ASN A 239 -3.31 -16.06 7.88
C ASN A 239 -2.94 -17.56 8.01
N LEU A 240 -2.06 -18.06 7.15
CA LEU A 240 -1.59 -19.45 7.15
C LEU A 240 -0.31 -19.58 7.98
N ASN A 241 -0.06 -20.80 8.48
CA ASN A 241 1.18 -21.10 9.20
C ASN A 241 2.42 -20.82 8.31
N TYR A 242 3.50 -20.36 8.93
CA TYR A 242 4.76 -20.13 8.24
C TYR A 242 5.26 -21.42 7.55
N GLY A 243 5.40 -21.39 6.23
CA GLY A 243 5.83 -22.53 5.41
C GLY A 243 4.69 -23.41 4.92
N ALA A 244 3.43 -23.06 5.19
CA ALA A 244 2.29 -23.80 4.68
C ALA A 244 2.14 -23.62 3.15
N ASN A 245 1.51 -24.61 2.50
CA ASN A 245 1.13 -24.48 1.10
C ASN A 245 0.13 -23.32 0.93
N GLY A 246 0.48 -22.35 0.09
CA GLY A 246 -0.27 -21.12 -0.14
C GLY A 246 0.10 -19.97 0.79
N ALA A 247 1.02 -20.14 1.75
CA ALA A 247 1.45 -19.04 2.60
C ALA A 247 2.19 -17.98 1.77
N GLU A 248 1.84 -16.72 2.01
CA GLU A 248 2.34 -15.58 1.26
C GLU A 248 3.28 -14.73 2.11
N TYR A 249 4.35 -14.25 1.49
CA TYR A 249 5.41 -13.51 2.13
C TYR A 249 5.76 -12.22 1.40
N ARG A 250 6.36 -11.31 2.17
CA ARG A 250 7.07 -10.10 1.73
C ARG A 250 8.51 -10.13 2.22
N LEU A 251 9.36 -9.31 1.61
CA LEU A 251 10.72 -9.11 2.11
C LEU A 251 10.70 -8.07 3.24
N GLU A 252 11.56 -8.26 4.24
CA GLU A 252 11.67 -7.35 5.39
C GLU A 252 12.10 -5.93 5.01
N ASP A 253 12.79 -5.75 3.88
CA ASP A 253 13.25 -4.42 3.40
C ASP A 253 12.13 -3.62 2.72
N GLY A 254 10.94 -4.20 2.57
CA GLY A 254 9.83 -3.58 1.85
C GLY A 254 9.97 -3.64 0.33
N SER A 255 10.85 -4.50 -0.21
CA SER A 255 10.93 -4.72 -1.65
C SER A 255 9.62 -5.29 -2.21
N ASN A 256 9.10 -4.71 -3.30
CA ASN A 256 7.87 -5.13 -3.97
C ASN A 256 8.05 -6.47 -4.69
N LYS A 257 7.94 -7.57 -3.94
CA LYS A 257 7.95 -8.96 -4.44
C LYS A 257 6.85 -9.79 -3.76
N LYS A 258 6.13 -10.61 -4.54
CA LYS A 258 5.29 -11.69 -3.99
C LYS A 258 6.18 -12.87 -3.80
N ILE A 259 6.08 -13.53 -2.66
CA ILE A 259 6.61 -14.87 -2.52
C ILE A 259 5.50 -15.76 -1.97
N VAL A 260 5.22 -16.87 -2.64
CA VAL A 260 4.22 -17.86 -2.16
C VAL A 260 4.87 -19.22 -2.07
N SER A 261 4.72 -19.90 -0.93
CA SER A 261 5.17 -21.28 -0.74
C SER A 261 4.16 -22.28 -1.28
N TYR A 262 4.66 -23.35 -1.90
CA TYR A 262 3.84 -24.42 -2.45
C TYR A 262 4.32 -25.81 -2.04
N GLY A 263 3.36 -26.71 -1.92
CA GLY A 263 3.57 -28.09 -1.49
C GLY A 263 3.89 -28.21 0.00
N ASN A 264 4.04 -29.46 0.44
CA ASN A 264 4.48 -29.81 1.78
C ASN A 264 5.34 -31.08 1.68
N PHE A 265 6.59 -30.97 2.08
CA PHE A 265 7.52 -32.09 2.17
C PHE A 265 8.22 -32.04 3.52
N GLY A 266 7.88 -32.97 4.41
CA GLY A 266 8.49 -33.05 5.74
C GLY A 266 8.23 -31.84 6.63
N GLY A 267 7.13 -31.09 6.43
CA GLY A 267 6.83 -29.88 7.20
C GLY A 267 7.43 -28.60 6.62
N ALA A 268 7.88 -28.64 5.36
CA ALA A 268 8.44 -27.51 4.64
C ALA A 268 7.82 -27.34 3.25
N PRO A 269 7.84 -26.14 2.65
CA PRO A 269 7.50 -25.93 1.25
C PRO A 269 8.38 -26.78 0.33
N HIS A 270 7.78 -27.24 -0.77
CA HIS A 270 8.50 -27.95 -1.82
C HIS A 270 9.21 -26.97 -2.77
N TYR A 271 8.56 -25.84 -3.04
CA TYR A 271 9.12 -24.74 -3.81
C TYR A 271 8.36 -23.45 -3.46
N PHE A 272 8.89 -22.35 -3.97
CA PHE A 272 8.27 -21.03 -3.91
C PHE A 272 8.14 -20.49 -5.34
N LYS A 273 7.12 -19.65 -5.52
CA LYS A 273 7.07 -18.76 -6.68
C LYS A 273 7.35 -17.35 -6.19
N VAL A 274 8.17 -16.62 -6.95
CA VAL A 274 8.53 -15.23 -6.69
C VAL A 274 8.06 -14.38 -7.85
N TRP A 275 7.24 -13.38 -7.60
CA TRP A 275 6.78 -12.42 -8.59
C TRP A 275 7.45 -11.07 -8.32
N ASN A 276 7.91 -10.40 -9.37
CA ASN A 276 8.41 -9.04 -9.30
C ASN A 276 7.45 -8.06 -10.03
N CYS A 277 7.58 -6.75 -9.78
CA CYS A 277 6.79 -5.75 -10.49
C CYS A 277 6.96 -5.79 -12.02
N SER A 278 8.05 -6.35 -12.55
CA SER A 278 8.25 -6.45 -13.99
C SER A 278 7.46 -7.62 -14.63
N GLY A 279 6.62 -8.32 -13.86
CA GLY A 279 5.78 -9.42 -14.32
C GLY A 279 6.52 -10.75 -14.51
N GLN A 280 7.80 -10.83 -14.15
CA GLN A 280 8.57 -12.06 -14.20
C GLN A 280 8.25 -12.94 -12.99
N VAL A 281 8.12 -14.25 -13.24
CA VAL A 281 7.92 -15.26 -12.21
C VAL A 281 9.14 -16.16 -12.13
N ILE A 282 9.77 -16.24 -10.97
CA ILE A 282 10.90 -17.13 -10.69
C ILE A 282 10.42 -18.29 -9.84
N LEU A 283 10.73 -19.51 -10.27
CA LEU A 283 10.56 -20.71 -9.45
C LEU A 283 11.82 -20.89 -8.58
N ALA A 284 11.67 -20.76 -7.27
CA ALA A 284 12.76 -20.99 -6.33
C ALA A 284 12.50 -22.30 -5.58
N THR A 285 13.38 -23.28 -5.73
CA THR A 285 13.36 -24.50 -4.93
C THR A 285 14.19 -24.27 -3.67
N GLY A 286 13.61 -24.47 -2.49
CA GLY A 286 14.34 -24.39 -1.23
C GLY A 286 15.32 -25.57 -1.10
N LEU A 287 16.53 -25.30 -0.60
CA LEU A 287 17.48 -26.32 -0.13
C LEU A 287 17.35 -26.49 1.40
#